data_AF-A0A968XWQ4-F1
#
_entry.id   AF-A0A968XWQ4-F1
#
_cell.length_a   1.000
_cell.length_b   1.000
_cell.length_c   1.000
_cell.angle_alpha   90.00
_cell.angle_beta   90.00
_cell.angle_gamma   90.00
#
_symmetry.space_group_name_H-M   'P 1'
#
loop_
_entity.id
_entity.type
_entity.pdbx_description
1 polymer ?
#
loop_
_entity_poly.entity_id
_entity_poly.type
_entity_poly.pdbx_seq_one_letter_code
_entity_poly.pdbx_strand_id
1 'polypeptide(L)'
;MDWRGQTIPLVPLEALMPLSPGALKLGVGQAGAIAPSSGVASVAIVVERPGRPLAIAVDQLLCEQEMVLKPFEAWVPLPPYLSGCTILASGEVVPVLKPEALSPPASLGLNRETTVTSLLPTA
;
A
#
# COMPACT_ATOMS: atom_id res chain seq x y z
N MET A 1 10.46 -2.92 11.43
CA MET A 1 11.45 -3.60 10.58
C MET A 1 12.66 -2.70 10.48
N ASP A 2 13.86 -3.24 10.62
CA ASP A 2 15.08 -2.45 10.47
C ASP A 2 15.50 -2.41 9.00
N TRP A 3 15.67 -1.19 8.46
CA TRP A 3 16.01 -0.96 7.07
C TRP A 3 16.95 0.24 6.95
N ARG A 4 18.13 0.04 6.38
CA ARG A 4 19.18 1.08 6.25
C ARG A 4 19.51 1.82 7.57
N GLY A 5 19.48 1.10 8.69
CA GLY A 5 19.75 1.67 10.02
C GLY A 5 18.61 2.51 10.60
N GLN A 6 17.44 2.54 9.94
CA GLN A 6 16.21 3.14 10.46
C GLN A 6 15.16 2.06 10.72
N THR A 7 14.46 2.16 11.85
CA THR A 7 13.27 1.32 12.09
C THR A 7 12.08 1.92 11.36
N ILE A 8 11.52 1.15 10.42
CA ILE A 8 10.35 1.54 9.61
C ILE A 8 9.17 0.60 9.91
N PRO A 9 7.93 1.09 9.78
CA PRO A 9 6.75 0.25 9.95
C PRO A 9 6.63 -0.78 8.82
N LEU A 10 6.24 -2.00 9.18
CA LEU A 10 5.87 -3.06 8.25
C LEU A 10 4.36 -3.30 8.38
N VAL A 11 3.62 -3.08 7.30
CA VAL A 11 2.15 -3.14 7.30
C VAL A 11 1.71 -4.00 6.13
N PRO A 12 0.82 -4.98 6.32
CA PRO A 12 0.33 -5.79 5.21
C PRO A 12 -0.55 -4.96 4.28
N LEU A 13 -0.49 -5.25 2.97
CA LEU A 13 -1.16 -4.44 1.94
C LEU A 13 -2.67 -4.31 2.19
N GLU A 14 -3.33 -5.37 2.65
CA GLU A 14 -4.76 -5.38 2.97
C GLU A 14 -5.15 -4.39 4.08
N ALA A 15 -4.25 -4.11 5.03
CA ALA A 15 -4.49 -3.14 6.09
C ALA A 15 -4.40 -1.68 5.58
N LEU A 16 -3.74 -1.45 4.44
CA LEU A 16 -3.64 -0.14 3.79
C LEU A 16 -4.86 0.17 2.91
N MET A 17 -5.65 -0.84 2.58
CA MET A 17 -6.74 -0.76 1.61
C MET A 17 -8.06 -1.27 2.24
N PRO A 18 -8.65 -0.53 3.21
CA PRO A 18 -9.97 -0.87 3.71
C PRO A 18 -10.99 -0.73 2.58
N LEU A 19 -11.32 -1.84 1.92
CA LEU A 19 -12.42 -1.88 0.99
C LEU A 19 -13.71 -1.71 1.80
N SER A 20 -14.33 -0.53 1.71
CA SER A 20 -15.70 -0.38 2.19
C SER A 20 -16.57 -1.41 1.46
N PRO A 21 -17.47 -2.13 2.14
CA PRO A 21 -18.44 -2.99 1.47
C PRO A 21 -19.25 -2.13 0.47
N GLY A 22 -18.91 -2.22 -0.83
CA GLY A 22 -19.55 -1.44 -1.90
C GLY A 22 -18.68 -0.40 -2.62
N ALA A 23 -17.44 -0.12 -2.20
CA ALA A 23 -16.61 0.92 -2.82
C ALA A 23 -16.07 0.58 -4.22
N LEU A 24 -15.93 -0.72 -4.55
CA LEU A 24 -15.41 -1.16 -5.84
C LEU A 24 -16.16 -2.41 -6.29
N LYS A 25 -17.19 -2.23 -7.13
CA LYS A 25 -17.66 -3.31 -8.02
C LYS A 25 -16.73 -3.35 -9.23
N LEU A 26 -15.45 -3.66 -8.99
CA LEU A 26 -14.58 -4.10 -10.08
C LEU A 26 -15.24 -5.35 -10.64
N GLY A 27 -15.50 -5.39 -11.95
CA GLY A 27 -16.05 -6.58 -12.59
C GLY A 27 -15.12 -7.76 -12.32
N VAL A 28 -15.44 -8.56 -11.31
CA VAL A 28 -14.74 -9.80 -10.98
C VAL A 28 -15.14 -10.80 -12.07
N GLY A 29 -14.53 -10.68 -13.25
CA GLY A 29 -14.53 -11.76 -14.22
C GLY A 29 -13.71 -12.88 -13.62
N GLN A 30 -14.35 -13.82 -12.91
CA GLN A 30 -13.71 -14.96 -12.23
C GLN A 30 -12.31 -14.63 -11.69
N ALA A 31 -12.13 -13.48 -11.01
CA ALA A 31 -10.99 -13.38 -10.12
C ALA A 31 -11.32 -14.38 -9.03
N GLY A 32 -10.72 -15.56 -9.11
CA GLY A 32 -10.81 -16.56 -8.06
C GLY A 32 -10.60 -15.79 -6.77
N ALA A 33 -11.60 -15.78 -5.90
CA ALA A 33 -11.46 -15.18 -4.60
C ALA A 33 -10.27 -15.91 -3.98
N ILE A 34 -9.10 -15.29 -4.02
CA ILE A 34 -7.96 -15.74 -3.26
C ILE A 34 -8.43 -15.44 -1.84
N ALA A 35 -8.96 -16.47 -1.18
CA ALA A 35 -9.18 -16.42 0.26
C ALA A 35 -7.90 -15.82 0.85
N PRO A 36 -7.98 -14.88 1.80
CA PRO A 36 -6.78 -14.30 2.40
C PRO A 36 -5.89 -15.48 2.78
N SER A 37 -4.79 -15.66 2.07
CA SER A 37 -3.87 -16.71 2.42
C SER A 37 -3.42 -16.30 3.81
N SER A 38 -3.79 -17.12 4.80
CA SER A 38 -3.08 -17.18 6.08
C SER A 38 -1.65 -17.70 5.85
N GLY A 39 -1.01 -17.21 4.79
CA GLY A 39 0.34 -17.47 4.35
C GLY A 39 1.18 -16.32 4.87
N VAL A 40 2.33 -16.68 5.41
CA VAL A 40 3.35 -15.74 5.85
C VAL A 40 3.66 -14.80 4.68
N ALA A 41 3.46 -13.49 4.85
CA ALA A 41 3.87 -12.49 3.86
C ALA A 41 5.34 -12.75 3.49
N SER A 42 5.58 -13.09 2.24
CA SER A 42 6.89 -13.63 1.82
C SER A 42 7.83 -12.53 1.34
N VAL A 43 7.31 -11.35 1.00
CA VAL A 43 8.09 -10.21 0.49
C VAL A 43 7.61 -8.91 1.14
N ALA A 44 8.54 -8.00 1.43
CA ALA A 44 8.25 -6.64 1.86
C ALA A 44 8.75 -5.63 0.82
N ILE A 45 7.86 -4.74 0.35
CA ILE A 45 8.18 -3.64 -0.56
C ILE A 45 8.35 -2.37 0.27
N VAL A 46 9.53 -1.74 0.23
CA VAL A 46 9.76 -0.46 0.89
C VAL A 46 9.41 0.67 -0.06
N VAL A 47 8.41 1.47 0.29
CA VAL A 47 8.04 2.69 -0.44
C VAL A 47 8.56 3.92 0.28
N GLU A 48 9.27 4.77 -0.45
CA GLU A 48 9.78 6.04 0.05
C GLU A 48 8.68 7.09 0.03
N ARG A 49 8.54 7.80 1.16
CA ARG A 49 7.65 8.95 1.30
C ARG A 49 8.40 10.04 2.06
N PRO A 50 8.09 11.33 1.88
CA PRO A 50 8.81 12.42 2.55
C PRO A 50 8.93 12.21 4.07
N GLY A 51 10.12 11.83 4.52
CA GLY A 51 10.47 11.56 5.91
C GLY A 51 9.74 10.39 6.58
N ARG A 52 9.03 9.54 5.83
CA ARG A 52 8.19 8.45 6.38
C ARG A 52 8.18 7.20 5.51
N PRO A 53 9.33 6.54 5.30
CA PRO A 53 9.35 5.25 4.60
C PRO A 53 8.38 4.26 5.22
N LEU A 54 7.81 3.40 4.39
CA LEU A 54 6.85 2.36 4.78
C LEU A 54 7.23 1.05 4.11
N ALA A 55 7.36 -0.01 4.89
CA ALA A 55 7.45 -1.36 4.36
C ALA A 55 6.03 -1.94 4.24
N ILE A 56 5.71 -2.48 3.07
CA ILE A 56 4.43 -3.07 2.73
C ILE A 56 4.65 -4.57 2.55
N ALA A 57 4.02 -5.38 3.40
CA ALA A 57 4.04 -6.83 3.27
C ALA A 57 3.08 -7.26 2.14
N VAL A 58 3.58 -8.12 1.24
CA VAL A 58 2.83 -8.70 0.12
C VAL A 58 3.12 -10.20 0.04
N ASP A 59 2.21 -10.94 -0.61
CA ASP A 59 2.38 -12.37 -0.81
C ASP A 59 3.57 -12.68 -1.73
N GLN A 60 3.70 -11.93 -2.83
CA GLN A 60 4.71 -12.20 -3.86
C GLN A 60 4.99 -10.98 -4.74
N LEU A 61 6.21 -10.90 -5.27
CA LEU A 61 6.59 -9.96 -6.33
C LEU A 61 6.58 -10.72 -7.66
N LEU A 62 5.65 -10.38 -8.54
CA LEU A 62 5.46 -11.08 -9.82
C LEU A 62 6.47 -10.65 -10.89
N CYS A 63 6.55 -9.34 -11.14
CA CYS A 63 7.44 -8.76 -12.15
C CYS A 63 7.58 -7.24 -11.94
N GLU A 64 8.53 -6.65 -12.65
CA GLU A 64 8.63 -5.22 -12.90
C GLU A 64 8.44 -5.00 -14.41
N GLN A 65 7.46 -4.18 -14.80
CA GLN A 65 7.18 -3.93 -16.21
C GLN A 65 6.56 -2.54 -16.42
N GLU A 66 6.83 -1.95 -17.58
CA GLU A 66 6.12 -0.76 -18.04
C GLU A 66 4.72 -1.14 -18.53
N MET A 67 3.71 -0.35 -18.15
CA MET A 67 2.32 -0.72 -18.39
C MET A 67 1.45 0.52 -18.63
N VAL A 68 0.46 0.38 -19.52
CA VAL A 68 -0.47 1.47 -19.81
C VAL A 68 -1.45 1.65 -18.65
N LEU A 69 -1.51 2.88 -18.14
CA LEU A 69 -2.49 3.30 -17.15
C LEU A 69 -3.78 3.73 -17.84
N LYS A 70 -4.89 3.05 -17.53
CA LYS A 70 -6.24 3.50 -17.86
C LYS A 70 -6.78 4.31 -16.68
N PRO A 71 -7.10 5.61 -16.87
CA PRO A 71 -7.73 6.39 -15.83
C PRO A 71 -9.14 5.87 -15.57
N PHE A 72 -9.60 6.03 -14.34
CA PHE A 72 -11.00 5.82 -14.02
C PHE A 72 -11.85 7.01 -14.48
N GLU A 73 -13.14 6.76 -14.71
CA GLU A 73 -14.09 7.80 -15.06
C GLU A 73 -14.31 8.80 -13.93
N ALA A 74 -14.45 10.09 -14.27
CA ALA A 74 -14.48 11.19 -13.31
C ALA A 74 -15.69 11.21 -12.37
N TRP A 75 -16.74 10.43 -12.65
CA TRP A 75 -17.98 10.41 -11.87
C TRP A 75 -17.97 9.37 -10.72
N VAL A 76 -16.91 8.56 -10.60
CA VAL A 76 -16.78 7.55 -9.54
C VAL A 76 -15.89 8.09 -8.42
N PRO A 77 -16.38 8.17 -7.16
CA PRO A 77 -15.53 8.52 -6.03
C PRO A 77 -14.53 7.39 -5.79
N LEU A 78 -13.25 7.66 -6.06
CA LEU A 78 -12.19 6.67 -5.92
C LEU A 78 -11.43 6.89 -4.62
N PRO A 79 -10.98 5.81 -3.97
CA PRO A 79 -10.02 5.93 -2.89
C PRO A 79 -8.76 6.69 -3.35
N PRO A 80 -8.21 7.59 -2.51
CA PRO A 80 -7.08 8.45 -2.89
C PRO A 80 -5.80 7.68 -3.21
N TYR A 81 -5.71 6.41 -2.80
CA TYR A 81 -4.60 5.52 -3.10
C TYR A 81 -4.66 4.90 -4.50
N LEU A 82 -5.70 5.13 -5.30
CA LEU A 82 -5.80 4.63 -6.69
C LEU A 82 -5.43 5.71 -7.71
N SER A 83 -4.54 5.37 -8.66
CA SER A 83 -4.22 6.20 -9.84
C SER A 83 -5.05 5.85 -11.07
N GLY A 84 -5.48 4.59 -11.16
CA GLY A 84 -6.09 4.02 -12.35
C GLY A 84 -6.05 2.50 -12.28
N CYS A 85 -6.24 1.85 -13.41
CA CYS A 85 -6.02 0.43 -13.55
C CYS A 85 -5.30 0.12 -14.86
N THR A 86 -4.81 -1.10 -14.99
CA THR A 86 -4.46 -1.67 -16.28
C THR A 86 -5.41 -2.81 -16.62
N ILE A 87 -5.35 -3.26 -17.85
CA ILE A 87 -5.99 -4.52 -18.25
C ILE A 87 -4.90 -5.41 -18.80
N LEU A 88 -4.64 -6.53 -18.13
CA LEU A 88 -3.67 -7.53 -18.58
C LEU A 88 -4.18 -8.21 -19.85
N ALA A 89 -3.28 -8.87 -20.59
CA ALA A 89 -3.67 -9.67 -21.77
C ALA A 89 -4.67 -10.79 -21.43
N SER A 90 -4.68 -11.24 -20.16
CA SER A 90 -5.68 -12.18 -19.62
C SER A 90 -7.09 -11.58 -19.50
N GLY A 91 -7.24 -10.26 -19.64
CA GLY A 91 -8.48 -9.54 -19.38
C GLY A 91 -8.65 -9.12 -17.90
N GLU A 92 -7.73 -9.48 -17.03
CA GLU A 92 -7.77 -9.10 -15.61
C GLU A 92 -7.50 -7.60 -15.44
N VAL A 93 -8.29 -6.96 -14.57
CA VAL A 93 -8.14 -5.55 -14.22
C VAL A 93 -7.24 -5.43 -12.99
N VAL A 94 -6.04 -4.88 -13.15
CA VAL A 94 -5.09 -4.69 -12.04
C VAL A 94 -5.05 -3.21 -11.64
N PRO A 95 -5.39 -2.85 -10.39
CA PRO A 95 -5.35 -1.47 -9.94
C PRO A 95 -3.90 -0.97 -9.80
N VAL A 96 -3.67 0.29 -10.12
CA VAL A 96 -2.39 0.97 -9.90
C VAL A 96 -2.49 1.83 -8.65
N LEU A 97 -1.64 1.54 -7.67
CA LEU A 97 -1.60 2.23 -6.38
C LEU A 97 -0.68 3.45 -6.42
N LYS A 98 -1.01 4.47 -5.62
CA LYS A 98 -0.16 5.64 -5.32
C LYS A 98 0.58 5.43 -4.01
N PRO A 99 1.89 5.15 -4.02
CA PRO A 99 2.67 4.92 -2.80
C PRO A 99 2.58 6.07 -1.79
N GLU A 100 2.54 7.32 -2.27
CA GLU A 100 2.45 8.53 -1.45
C GLU A 100 1.12 8.68 -0.72
N ALA A 101 0.05 8.08 -1.25
CA ALA A 101 -1.29 8.12 -0.66
C ALA A 101 -1.60 6.89 0.21
N LEU A 102 -0.72 5.89 0.23
CA LEU A 102 -0.82 4.76 1.15
C LEU A 102 -0.43 5.24 2.55
N SER A 103 -1.40 5.23 3.46
CA SER A 103 -1.16 5.52 4.88
C SER A 103 -1.64 4.36 5.72
N PRO A 104 -0.84 3.88 6.69
CA PRO A 104 -1.35 2.94 7.66
C PRO A 104 -2.51 3.55 8.45
N PRO A 105 -3.55 2.76 8.79
CA PRO A 105 -4.63 3.23 9.64
C PRO A 105 -4.08 3.68 11.00
N ALA A 106 -4.67 4.73 11.54
CA ALA A 106 -4.27 5.31 12.83
C ALA A 106 -4.36 4.29 13.99
N SER A 107 -5.20 3.26 13.85
CA SER A 107 -5.37 2.16 14.81
C SER A 107 -4.15 1.25 14.94
N LEU A 108 -3.20 1.28 14.00
CA LEU A 108 -1.96 0.49 14.08
C LEU A 108 -0.94 1.05 15.08
N GLY A 109 -1.24 2.16 15.77
CA GLY A 109 -0.40 2.65 16.88
C GLY A 109 1.05 2.93 16.48
N LEU A 110 1.29 3.32 15.22
CA LEU A 110 2.61 3.80 14.79
C LEU A 110 2.87 5.15 15.49
N ASN A 111 3.49 5.07 16.66
CA ASN A 111 3.82 6.21 17.49
C ASN A 111 4.65 7.22 16.67
N ARG A 112 4.19 8.48 16.64
CA ARG A 112 4.93 9.64 16.13
C ARG A 112 6.04 9.96 17.13
N GLU A 113 7.12 9.20 17.14
CA GLU A 113 8.21 9.49 18.07
C GLU A 113 9.58 9.45 17.36
N THR A 114 10.04 10.63 16.94
CA THR A 114 11.41 11.06 17.22
C THR A 114 11.42 12.60 17.20
N THR A 115 10.89 13.23 18.24
CA THR A 115 11.27 14.61 18.55
C THR A 115 12.65 14.55 19.17
N VAL A 116 13.70 14.86 18.41
CA VAL A 116 15.02 15.17 18.98
C VAL A 116 14.94 16.57 19.58
N THR A 117 14.37 16.70 20.77
CA THR A 117 14.60 17.89 21.60
C THR A 117 15.95 17.69 22.27
N SER A 118 16.99 18.23 21.65
CA SER A 118 18.27 18.47 22.31
C SER A 118 18.06 19.54 23.39
N LEU A 119 17.76 19.14 24.63
CA LEU A 119 17.99 19.97 25.80
C LEU A 119 19.41 19.71 26.28
N LEU A 120 20.30 20.64 25.98
CA LEU A 120 21.59 20.75 26.67
C LEU A 120 21.30 21.21 28.11
N PRO A 121 21.74 20.49 29.16
CA PRO A 121 21.96 21.10 30.45
C PRO A 121 23.38 21.68 30.46
N THR A 122 23.51 23.00 30.56
CA THR A 122 24.76 23.60 31.04
C THR A 122 24.50 24.18 32.42
N ALA A 123 25.33 23.70 33.35
CA ALA A 123 25.42 24.03 34.75
C ALA A 123 25.81 25.50 35.02
#